data_AF-Q2UUF5-F1
#
_entry.id   AF-Q2UUF5-F1
#
_cell.length_a   1.000
_cell.length_b   1.000
_cell.length_c   1.000
_cell.angle_alpha   90.00
_cell.angle_beta   90.00
_cell.angle_gamma   90.00
#
_symmetry.space_group_name_H-M   'P 1'
#
loop_
_entity.id
_entity.type
_entity.pdbx_description
1 polymer ?
#
loop_
_entity_poly.entity_id
_entity_poly.type
_entity_poly.pdbx_seq_one_letter_code
_entity_poly.pdbx_strand_id
1 'polypeptide(L)'
;MPFFSETNFWTSVDTVYQAGGRFAKPSDHWFLRLVLAIASASVSHQSGDSSHQRALSLISGALPFAEDVLRPGSIVGIQAILLLAQYSLFDPKHFRVWYLVGMAARALVDLGLHQDPPSEVQSADEQLDMRRRVFHCVYCMDRWLVLGVGVGTVLKSSGLVR
;
A
#
# COMPACT_ATOMS: atom_id res chain seq x y z
N MET A 1 3.36 -8.97 3.16
CA MET A 1 3.59 -7.51 3.23
C MET A 1 4.13 -7.17 4.61
N PRO A 2 5.36 -6.68 4.75
CA PRO A 2 5.99 -6.49 6.07
C PRO A 2 5.33 -5.38 6.92
N PHE A 3 4.53 -4.51 6.32
CA PHE A 3 3.77 -3.49 7.05
C PHE A 3 2.45 -4.00 7.65
N PHE A 4 2.12 -5.28 7.54
CA PHE A 4 0.89 -5.86 8.08
C PHE A 4 1.20 -6.88 9.18
N SER A 5 0.44 -6.85 10.29
CA SER A 5 0.44 -7.97 11.23
C SER A 5 -0.45 -9.05 10.63
N GLU A 6 0.08 -10.27 10.51
CA GLU A 6 -0.66 -11.42 10.01
C GLU A 6 -1.96 -11.63 10.78
N THR A 7 -1.92 -11.47 12.11
CA THR A 7 -3.09 -11.55 12.99
C THR A 7 -4.19 -10.56 12.58
N ASN A 8 -3.83 -9.29 12.35
CA ASN A 8 -4.80 -8.25 11.97
C ASN A 8 -5.44 -8.52 10.60
N PHE A 9 -4.68 -9.12 9.68
CA PHE A 9 -5.22 -9.50 8.39
C PHE A 9 -6.24 -10.63 8.52
N TRP A 10 -5.91 -11.69 9.27
CA TRP A 10 -6.84 -12.81 9.48
C TRP A 10 -8.11 -12.38 10.23
N THR A 11 -8.01 -11.46 11.18
CA THR A 11 -9.20 -10.85 11.80
C THR A 11 -10.04 -10.08 10.79
N SER A 12 -9.41 -9.35 9.86
CA SER A 12 -10.12 -8.64 8.79
C SER A 12 -10.83 -9.61 7.84
N VAL A 13 -10.16 -10.70 7.46
CA VAL A 13 -10.75 -11.79 6.66
C VAL A 13 -11.96 -12.34 7.40
N ASP A 14 -11.79 -12.75 8.65
CA ASP A 14 -12.87 -13.32 9.45
C ASP A 14 -14.06 -12.36 9.57
N THR A 15 -13.81 -11.08 9.83
CA THR A 15 -14.87 -10.07 9.97
C THR A 15 -15.61 -9.80 8.66
N VAL A 16 -14.93 -9.84 7.51
CA VAL A 16 -15.56 -9.63 6.20
C VAL A 16 -16.34 -10.87 5.75
N TYR A 17 -15.85 -12.08 6.06
CA TYR A 17 -16.51 -13.33 5.67
C TYR A 17 -17.60 -13.77 6.66
N GLN A 18 -17.43 -13.52 7.95
CA GLN A 18 -18.46 -13.77 8.96
C GLN A 18 -19.53 -12.67 8.95
N ALA A 19 -20.78 -13.05 9.26
CA ALA A 19 -21.94 -12.15 9.31
C ALA A 19 -22.19 -11.32 8.02
N GLY A 20 -21.70 -11.76 6.86
CA GLY A 20 -21.86 -11.06 5.58
C GLY A 20 -21.19 -9.68 5.52
N GLY A 21 -20.16 -9.44 6.33
CA GLY A 21 -19.47 -8.15 6.41
C GLY A 21 -20.21 -7.07 7.19
N ARG A 22 -21.28 -7.42 7.93
CA ARG A 22 -22.13 -6.46 8.65
C ARG A 22 -21.38 -5.62 9.69
N PHE A 23 -20.29 -6.15 10.24
CA PHE A 23 -19.44 -5.47 11.24
C PHE A 23 -18.04 -5.12 10.71
N ALA A 24 -17.80 -5.33 9.41
CA ALA A 24 -16.50 -5.05 8.82
C ALA A 24 -16.31 -3.53 8.69
N LYS A 25 -15.15 -3.06 9.12
CA LYS A 25 -14.77 -1.65 8.98
C LYS A 25 -14.40 -1.37 7.51
N PRO A 26 -14.48 -0.11 7.06
CA PRO A 26 -13.93 0.31 5.76
C PRO A 26 -12.49 -0.16 5.54
N SER A 27 -11.66 -0.15 6.59
CA SER A 27 -10.28 -0.64 6.56
C SER A 27 -10.18 -2.13 6.21
N ASP A 28 -11.05 -2.96 6.79
CA ASP A 28 -11.01 -4.42 6.61
C ASP A 28 -11.35 -4.77 5.16
N HIS A 29 -12.37 -4.08 4.65
CA HIS A 29 -12.81 -4.11 3.26
C HIS A 29 -11.73 -3.64 2.28
N TRP A 30 -10.99 -2.59 2.63
CA TRP A 30 -9.88 -2.07 1.84
C TRP A 30 -8.73 -3.07 1.78
N PHE A 31 -8.25 -3.50 2.94
CA PHE A 31 -7.08 -4.36 3.06
C PHE A 31 -7.28 -5.70 2.38
N LEU A 32 -8.40 -6.37 2.64
CA LEU A 32 -8.71 -7.66 2.02
C LEU A 32 -8.72 -7.54 0.49
N ARG A 33 -9.45 -6.56 -0.05
CA ARG A 33 -9.61 -6.41 -1.50
C ARG A 33 -8.31 -6.02 -2.18
N LEU A 34 -7.51 -5.11 -1.62
CA LEU A 34 -6.23 -4.72 -2.22
C LEU A 34 -5.21 -5.85 -2.16
N VAL A 35 -5.15 -6.64 -1.08
CA VAL A 35 -4.27 -7.82 -1.02
C VAL A 35 -4.65 -8.83 -2.09
N LEU A 36 -5.94 -9.14 -2.24
CA LEU A 36 -6.42 -10.03 -3.31
C LEU A 36 -6.19 -9.45 -4.71
N ALA A 37 -6.33 -8.13 -4.87
CA ALA A 37 -6.11 -7.45 -6.14
C ALA A 37 -4.64 -7.52 -6.56
N ILE A 38 -3.71 -7.26 -5.64
CA ILE A 38 -2.27 -7.39 -5.86
C ILE A 38 -1.90 -8.84 -6.21
N ALA A 39 -2.42 -9.81 -5.46
CA ALA A 39 -2.17 -11.23 -5.73
C ALA A 39 -2.71 -11.66 -7.11
N SER A 40 -3.90 -11.20 -7.48
CA SER A 40 -4.49 -11.46 -8.80
C SER A 40 -3.67 -10.79 -9.91
N ALA A 41 -3.24 -9.54 -9.70
CA ALA A 41 -2.41 -8.81 -10.65
C ALA A 41 -1.02 -9.44 -10.80
N SER A 42 -0.41 -9.98 -9.73
CA SER A 42 0.92 -10.59 -9.80
C SER A 42 0.95 -11.93 -10.55
N VAL A 43 -0.18 -12.62 -10.64
CA VAL A 43 -0.33 -13.87 -11.38
C VAL A 43 -0.81 -13.63 -12.83
N SER A 44 -1.26 -12.41 -13.15
CA SER A 44 -1.66 -12.05 -14.51
C SER A 44 -0.45 -12.11 -15.46
N HIS A 45 -0.58 -12.87 -16.54
CA HIS A 45 0.48 -13.03 -17.54
C HIS A 45 0.30 -12.05 -18.71
N GLN A 46 -0.93 -11.55 -18.91
CA GLN A 46 -1.26 -10.65 -20.02
C GLN A 46 -2.35 -9.63 -19.62
N SER A 47 -2.21 -8.39 -20.07
CA SER A 47 -3.24 -7.37 -19.88
C SER A 47 -4.56 -7.83 -20.51
N GLY A 48 -5.60 -7.96 -19.70
CA GLY A 48 -6.93 -8.40 -20.13
C GLY A 48 -7.24 -9.88 -19.87
N ASP A 49 -6.34 -10.64 -19.24
CA ASP A 49 -6.66 -11.97 -18.76
C ASP A 49 -7.66 -11.96 -17.58
N SER A 50 -8.20 -13.13 -17.24
CA SER A 50 -9.19 -13.28 -16.16
C SER A 50 -8.66 -12.80 -14.80
N SER A 51 -7.35 -12.96 -14.55
CA SER A 51 -6.67 -12.50 -13.35
C SER A 51 -6.59 -10.96 -13.28
N HIS A 52 -6.31 -10.30 -14.41
CA HIS A 52 -6.32 -8.85 -14.53
C HIS A 52 -7.73 -8.28 -14.31
N GLN A 53 -8.75 -8.88 -14.93
CA GLN A 53 -10.14 -8.47 -14.72
C GLN A 53 -10.59 -8.65 -13.27
N ARG A 54 -10.14 -9.74 -12.61
CA ARG A 54 -10.39 -9.95 -11.18
C ARG A 54 -9.71 -8.90 -10.31
N ALA A 55 -8.48 -8.53 -10.63
CA ALA A 55 -7.78 -7.47 -9.92
C ALA A 55 -8.53 -6.13 -10.03
N LEU A 56 -9.05 -5.81 -11.23
CA LEU A 56 -9.85 -4.60 -11.48
C LEU A 56 -11.20 -4.63 -10.74
N SER A 57 -11.88 -5.77 -10.67
CA SER A 57 -13.15 -5.86 -9.90
C SER A 57 -12.92 -5.72 -8.39
N LEU A 58 -11.79 -6.23 -7.88
CA LEU A 58 -11.42 -6.09 -6.48
C LEU A 58 -11.07 -4.64 -6.12
N ILE A 59 -10.29 -3.93 -6.95
CA ILE A 59 -9.94 -2.53 -6.67
C ILE A 59 -11.17 -1.63 -6.78
N SER A 60 -12.02 -1.83 -7.79
CA SER A 60 -13.27 -1.05 -7.94
C SER A 60 -14.22 -1.26 -6.77
N GLY A 61 -14.29 -2.47 -6.20
CA GLY A 61 -15.03 -2.73 -4.97
C GLY A 61 -14.42 -2.14 -3.69
N ALA A 62 -13.14 -1.74 -3.71
CA ALA A 62 -12.45 -1.13 -2.57
C ALA A 62 -12.50 0.41 -2.61
N LEU A 63 -12.52 1.01 -3.80
CA LEU A 63 -12.53 2.47 -3.99
C LEU A 63 -13.63 3.23 -3.23
N PRO A 64 -14.86 2.70 -3.02
CA PRO A 64 -15.87 3.37 -2.20
C PRO A 64 -15.43 3.64 -0.74
N PHE A 65 -14.46 2.89 -0.23
CA PHE A 65 -13.91 3.06 1.13
C PHE A 65 -12.66 3.96 1.16
N ALA A 66 -12.20 4.46 0.00
CA ALA A 66 -10.94 5.21 -0.09
C ALA A 66 -10.94 6.46 0.79
N GLU A 67 -12.03 7.23 0.81
CA GLU A 67 -12.12 8.46 1.60
C GLU A 67 -12.08 8.21 3.11
N ASP A 68 -12.51 7.04 3.56
CA ASP A 68 -12.49 6.67 4.98
C ASP A 68 -11.14 6.12 5.42
N VAL A 69 -10.47 5.38 4.54
CA VAL A 69 -9.25 4.63 4.89
C VAL A 69 -7.98 5.41 4.53
N LEU A 70 -7.97 6.20 3.46
CA LEU A 70 -6.79 6.97 3.02
C LEU A 70 -6.59 8.28 3.80
N ARG A 71 -7.27 8.44 4.95
CA ARG A 71 -7.15 9.64 5.78
C ARG A 71 -5.76 9.72 6.41
N PRO A 72 -4.99 10.80 6.18
CA PRO A 72 -3.73 11.01 6.88
C PRO A 72 -3.99 11.16 8.39
N GLY A 73 -3.05 10.69 9.21
CA GLY A 73 -3.15 10.77 10.68
C GLY A 73 -3.29 9.43 11.41
N SER A 74 -3.24 8.29 10.70
CA SER A 74 -3.06 6.98 11.35
C SER A 74 -2.08 6.09 10.59
N ILE A 75 -1.45 5.16 11.32
CA ILE A 75 -0.60 4.11 10.72
C ILE A 75 -1.41 3.26 9.72
N VAL A 76 -2.69 3.00 10.04
CA VAL A 76 -3.64 2.29 9.17
C VAL A 76 -3.81 3.02 7.83
N GLY A 77 -3.94 4.35 7.86
CA GLY A 77 -4.00 5.15 6.64
C GLY A 77 -2.74 5.07 5.80
N ILE A 78 -1.55 5.10 6.42
CA ILE A 78 -0.29 4.92 5.69
C ILE A 78 -0.21 3.53 5.05
N GLN A 79 -0.57 2.47 5.80
CA GLN A 79 -0.62 1.09 5.28
C GLN A 79 -1.58 0.97 4.08
N ALA A 80 -2.72 1.66 4.15
CA ALA A 80 -3.70 1.68 3.07
C ALA A 80 -3.18 2.38 1.81
N ILE A 81 -2.50 3.52 1.96
CA ILE A 81 -1.83 4.22 0.86
C ILE A 81 -0.73 3.34 0.26
N LEU A 82 0.08 2.67 1.09
CA LEU A 82 1.16 1.78 0.63
C LEU A 82 0.63 0.59 -0.19
N LEU A 83 -0.49 -0.01 0.21
CA LEU A 83 -1.12 -1.08 -0.59
C LEU A 83 -1.58 -0.55 -1.94
N LEU A 84 -2.17 0.63 -1.99
CA LEU A 84 -2.59 1.23 -3.25
C LEU A 84 -1.38 1.60 -4.13
N ALA A 85 -0.31 2.11 -3.53
CA ALA A 85 0.95 2.36 -4.22
C ALA A 85 1.50 1.06 -4.83
N GLN A 86 1.46 -0.05 -4.11
CA GLN A 86 1.91 -1.33 -4.62
C GLN A 86 1.01 -1.87 -5.75
N TYR A 87 -0.31 -1.74 -5.64
CA TYR A 87 -1.23 -2.10 -6.71
C TYR A 87 -0.97 -1.26 -7.98
N SER A 88 -0.69 0.04 -7.81
CA SER A 88 -0.42 0.96 -8.93
C SER A 88 0.81 0.60 -9.76
N LEU A 89 1.70 -0.26 -9.25
CA LEU A 89 2.82 -0.81 -10.02
C LEU A 89 2.34 -1.72 -11.16
N PHE A 90 1.23 -2.43 -10.96
CA PHE A 90 0.63 -3.30 -11.95
C PHE A 90 -0.34 -2.56 -12.87
N ASP A 91 -0.89 -1.43 -12.41
CA ASP A 91 -1.82 -0.58 -13.15
C ASP A 91 -1.42 0.90 -13.15
N PRO A 92 -0.35 1.26 -13.90
CA PRO A 92 0.12 2.64 -13.98
C PRO A 92 -0.79 3.57 -14.80
N LYS A 93 -1.85 3.04 -15.42
CA LYS A 93 -2.80 3.82 -16.24
C LYS A 93 -3.76 4.61 -15.35
N HIS A 94 -4.23 3.98 -14.27
CA HIS A 94 -5.24 4.58 -13.38
C HIS A 94 -4.62 5.26 -12.16
N PHE A 95 -3.44 4.81 -11.73
CA PHE A 95 -2.81 5.30 -10.50
C PHE A 95 -1.38 5.77 -10.74
N ARG A 96 -0.99 6.84 -10.05
CA ARG A 96 0.37 7.39 -10.10
C ARG A 96 1.11 6.99 -8.82
N VAL A 97 1.95 5.96 -8.93
CA VAL A 97 2.72 5.43 -7.79
C VAL A 97 3.51 6.51 -7.04
N TRP A 98 4.16 7.44 -7.76
CA TRP A 98 4.97 8.50 -7.16
C TRP A 98 4.14 9.46 -6.30
N TYR A 99 2.91 9.74 -6.71
CA TYR A 99 1.97 10.55 -5.93
C TYR A 99 1.56 9.82 -4.64
N LEU A 100 1.24 8.53 -4.74
CA LEU A 100 0.85 7.71 -3.59
C LEU A 100 1.99 7.56 -2.58
N VAL A 101 3.21 7.31 -3.04
CA VAL A 101 4.39 7.23 -2.15
C VAL A 101 4.68 8.59 -1.50
N GLY A 102 4.55 9.70 -2.24
CA GLY A 102 4.67 11.05 -1.67
C GLY A 102 3.62 11.36 -0.60
N MET A 103 2.38 10.91 -0.80
CA MET A 103 1.32 11.02 0.23
C MET A 103 1.64 10.18 1.47
N ALA A 104 2.10 8.94 1.30
CA ALA A 104 2.50 8.08 2.41
C ALA A 104 3.68 8.67 3.20
N ALA A 105 4.68 9.22 2.51
CA ALA A 105 5.83 9.87 3.12
C ALA A 105 5.44 11.11 3.94
N ARG A 106 4.55 11.96 3.42
CA ARG A 106 4.05 13.13 4.16
C ARG A 106 3.26 12.71 5.40
N ALA A 107 2.31 11.79 5.26
CA ALA A 107 1.53 11.27 6.38
C ALA A 107 2.42 10.61 7.46
N LEU A 108 3.50 9.95 7.04
CA LEU A 108 4.50 9.38 7.94
C LEU A 108 5.23 10.45 8.75
N VAL A 109 5.62 11.54 8.10
CA VAL A 109 6.29 12.67 8.73
C VAL A 109 5.35 13.38 9.70
N ASP A 110 4.10 13.62 9.29
CA ASP A 110 3.07 14.27 10.09
C ASP A 110 2.76 13.49 11.38
N LEU A 111 2.86 12.16 11.35
CA LEU A 111 2.70 11.28 12.51
C LEU A 111 3.96 11.13 13.37
N GLY A 112 5.09 11.73 12.96
CA GLY A 112 6.35 11.65 13.70
C GLY A 112 7.01 10.27 13.67
N LEU A 113 6.64 9.36 12.75
CA LEU A 113 7.20 8.00 12.75
C LEU A 113 8.67 7.94 12.31
N HIS A 114 9.20 9.05 11.79
CA HIS A 114 10.60 9.24 11.43
C HIS A 114 11.47 9.62 12.63
N GLN A 115 10.86 9.96 13.77
CA GLN A 115 11.55 10.26 15.02
C GLN A 115 11.59 9.02 15.90
N ASP A 116 12.67 8.87 16.67
CA ASP A 116 12.70 7.86 17.71
C ASP A 116 11.66 8.21 18.80
N PRO A 117 10.92 7.21 19.33
CA PRO A 117 10.01 7.45 20.43
C PRO A 117 10.81 7.93 21.65
N PRO A 118 10.26 8.87 22.45
CA PRO A 118 10.89 9.26 23.70
C PRO A 118 11.11 8.02 24.57
N SER A 119 12.26 7.94 25.24
CA SER A 119 12.63 6.81 26.11
C SER A 119 11.63 6.54 27.25
N GLU A 120 10.83 7.54 27.61
CA GLU A 120 9.76 7.46 28.61
C GLU A 120 8.46 6.85 28.07
N VAL A 121 8.27 6.86 26.75
CA VAL A 121 7.13 6.24 26.07
C VAL A 121 7.56 4.85 25.62
N GLN A 122 7.65 3.92 26.59
CA GLN A 122 7.67 2.49 26.28
C GLN A 122 6.29 2.10 25.73
N SER A 123 6.00 2.47 24.49
CA SER A 123 4.92 1.82 23.75
C SER A 123 5.25 0.34 23.63
N ALA A 124 4.23 -0.53 23.73
CA ALA A 124 4.40 -1.97 23.55
C ALA A 124 5.29 -2.28 22.34
N ASP A 125 6.25 -3.19 22.48
CA ASP A 125 7.26 -3.52 21.46
C ASP A 125 6.65 -3.72 20.06
N GLU A 126 5.45 -4.33 19.99
CA GLU A 126 4.72 -4.54 18.73
C GLU A 126 4.35 -3.25 17.98
N GLN A 127 4.03 -2.17 18.70
CA GLN A 127 3.69 -0.88 18.10
C GLN A 127 4.95 -0.18 17.57
N LEU A 128 6.07 -0.28 18.29
CA LEU A 128 7.37 0.22 17.84
C LEU A 128 7.84 -0.50 16.60
N ASP A 129 7.71 -1.83 16.59
CA ASP A 129 8.08 -2.65 15.45
C ASP A 129 7.21 -2.32 14.24
N MET A 130 5.89 -2.11 14.42
CA MET A 130 5.02 -1.72 13.32
C MET A 130 5.40 -0.35 12.74
N ARG A 131 5.70 0.63 13.60
CA ARG A 131 6.18 1.95 13.16
C ARG A 131 7.46 1.83 12.32
N ARG A 132 8.44 1.07 12.80
CA ARG A 132 9.72 0.82 12.09
C ARG A 132 9.49 0.12 10.75
N ARG A 133 8.62 -0.90 10.71
CA ARG A 133 8.29 -1.61 9.46
C ARG A 133 7.62 -0.70 8.45
N VAL A 134 6.65 0.12 8.86
CA VAL A 134 5.97 1.08 7.98
C VAL A 134 6.95 2.12 7.45
N PHE A 135 7.81 2.67 8.32
CA PHE A 135 8.89 3.58 7.92
C PHE A 135 9.79 2.97 6.84
N HIS A 136 10.31 1.77 7.09
CA HIS A 136 11.16 1.09 6.12
C HIS A 136 10.42 0.80 4.80
N CYS A 137 9.13 0.48 4.83
CA CYS A 137 8.37 0.24 3.60
C CYS A 137 8.23 1.51 2.74
N VAL A 138 7.89 2.65 3.36
CA VAL A 138 7.83 3.94 2.67
C VAL A 138 9.20 4.29 2.08
N TYR A 139 10.26 4.17 2.89
CA TYR A 139 11.62 4.46 2.46
C TYR A 139 12.07 3.58 1.27
N CYS A 140 11.80 2.27 1.33
CA CYS A 140 12.16 1.34 0.25
C CYS A 140 11.39 1.64 -1.04
N MET A 141 10.09 1.96 -0.98
CA MET A 141 9.32 2.33 -2.16
C MET A 141 9.80 3.65 -2.77
N ASP A 142 10.09 4.65 -1.93
CA ASP A 142 10.63 5.93 -2.39
C ASP A 142 11.97 5.75 -3.11
N ARG A 143 12.90 5.00 -2.52
CA ARG A 143 14.18 4.68 -3.16
C ARG A 143 14.01 3.86 -4.43
N TRP A 144 13.10 2.90 -4.47
CA TRP A 144 12.81 2.15 -5.69
C TRP A 144 12.30 3.06 -6.81
N LEU A 145 11.45 4.04 -6.50
CA LEU A 145 10.98 5.01 -7.49
C LEU A 145 12.10 5.92 -7.99
N VAL A 146 12.93 6.45 -7.09
CA VAL A 146 14.06 7.31 -7.48
C VAL A 146 15.03 6.55 -8.39
N LEU A 147 15.33 5.29 -8.08
CA LEU A 147 16.22 4.45 -8.90
C LEU A 147 15.55 4.03 -10.22
N GLY A 148 14.29 3.57 -10.17
CA GLY A 148 13.57 3.06 -11.34
C GLY A 148 13.17 4.14 -12.34
N VAL A 149 12.78 5.33 -11.87
CA VAL A 149 12.39 6.46 -12.72
C VAL A 149 13.63 7.28 -13.15
N GLY A 150 14.64 7.41 -12.28
CA GLY A 150 15.85 8.20 -12.55
C GLY A 150 16.86 7.55 -13.50
N VAL A 151 16.93 6.22 -13.57
CA VAL A 151 17.84 5.51 -14.49
C VAL A 151 17.18 5.24 -15.85
N GLY A 152 15.85 5.09 -15.89
CA GLY A 152 15.11 4.74 -17.10
C GLY A 152 14.97 5.86 -18.15
N THR A 153 15.01 7.13 -17.75
CA THR A 153 14.97 8.27 -18.69
C THR A 153 16.37 8.68 -19.14
N VAL A 154 17.36 8.67 -18.25
CA VAL A 154 18.74 9.05 -18.57
C VAL A 154 19.40 8.06 -19.55
N LEU A 155 19.02 6.78 -19.52
CA LEU A 155 19.51 5.78 -20.48
C LEU A 155 18.67 5.68 -21.76
N LYS A 156 17.54 6.39 -21.87
CA LYS A 156 16.76 6.45 -23.13
C LYS A 156 17.09 7.67 -23.99
N SER A 157 17.78 8.67 -23.45
CA SER A 157 18.37 9.78 -24.23
C SER A 157 19.76 9.48 -24.77
N SER A 158 20.38 8.38 -24.37
CA SER A 158 21.70 7.93 -24.87
C SER A 158 21.56 6.92 -26.01
N GLY A 159 20.51 7.07 -26.82
CA GLY A 159 20.46 6.53 -28.18
C GLY A 159 21.43 7.31 -29.06
N LEU A 160 22.72 7.05 -28.90
CA LEU A 160 23.69 7.35 -29.95
C LEU A 160 23.45 6.31 -31.06
N VAL A 161 22.64 6.76 -32.01
CA VAL A 161 22.57 6.26 -33.38
C VAL A 161 23.99 6.07 -33.92
N ARG A 162 24.37 4.82 -34.18
CA ARG A 162 24.88 4.35 -35.47
C ARG A 162 24.98 2.83 -35.49
#